data_AF-A0A3S0YAG3-F1
#
_entry.id   AF-A0A3S0YAG3-F1
#
_cell.length_a   1.000
_cell.length_b   1.000
_cell.length_c   1.000
_cell.angle_alpha   90.00
_cell.angle_beta   90.00
_cell.angle_gamma   90.00
#
_symmetry.space_group_name_H-M   'P 1'
#
loop_
_entity.id
_entity.type
_entity.pdbx_description
1 polymer ?
#
loop_
_entity_poly.entity_id
_entity_poly.type
_entity_poly.pdbx_seq_one_letter_code
_entity_poly.pdbx_strand_id
1 'polypeptide(L)'
;MAKKYYLTATLSDGYVKTIGPTSLAFTHYWRIVAQLGNGKTEVFWGHAKSLAEARKKHTAARDAATQRGWIDYAFEVVELARTPG
;
A
#
# COMPACT_ATOMS: atom_id res chain seq x y z
N MET A 1 -23.06 -17.07 2.79
CA MET A 1 -22.33 -15.92 2.18
C MET A 1 -21.28 -15.44 3.16
N ALA A 2 -20.06 -15.16 2.72
CA ALA A 2 -19.03 -14.60 3.60
C ALA A 2 -19.41 -13.17 4.01
N LYS A 3 -19.34 -12.85 5.31
CA LYS A 3 -19.62 -11.50 5.85
C LYS A 3 -18.63 -10.52 5.24
N LYS A 4 -19.14 -9.47 4.58
CA LYS A 4 -18.31 -8.38 4.06
C LYS A 4 -18.10 -7.33 5.16
N TYR A 5 -16.92 -6.74 5.19
CA TYR A 5 -16.56 -5.67 6.12
C TYR A 5 -15.73 -4.61 5.39
N TYR A 6 -15.69 -3.42 5.98
CA TYR A 6 -14.76 -2.37 5.58
C TYR A 6 -13.48 -2.47 6.41
N LEU A 7 -12.37 -2.11 5.78
CA LEU A 7 -11.06 -2.02 6.38
C LEU A 7 -10.54 -0.60 6.21
N THR A 8 -9.71 -0.15 7.14
CA THR A 8 -9.09 1.18 7.13
C THR A 8 -7.58 1.01 7.23
N ALA A 9 -6.86 1.65 6.31
CA ALA A 9 -5.43 1.86 6.39
C ALA A 9 -5.17 3.32 6.81
N THR A 10 -4.35 3.52 7.83
CA THR A 10 -3.88 4.85 8.26
C THR A 10 -2.38 4.90 8.07
N LEU A 11 -1.92 5.79 7.20
CA LEU A 11 -0.50 5.94 6.85
C LEU A 11 0.17 7.01 7.71
N SER A 12 1.50 6.99 7.72
CA SER A 12 2.30 7.84 8.62
C SER A 12 2.20 9.33 8.30
N ASP A 13 1.87 9.66 7.06
CA ASP A 13 1.59 11.03 6.58
C ASP A 13 0.16 11.51 6.92
N GLY A 14 -0.61 10.71 7.66
CA GLY A 14 -2.01 11.01 7.98
C GLY A 14 -2.99 10.64 6.86
N TYR A 15 -2.54 10.05 5.75
CA TYR A 15 -3.43 9.58 4.71
C TYR A 15 -4.25 8.38 5.20
N VAL A 16 -5.58 8.49 5.11
CA VAL A 16 -6.52 7.44 5.50
C VAL A 16 -7.20 6.86 4.26
N LYS A 17 -7.22 5.54 4.17
CA LYS A 17 -7.88 4.83 3.07
C LYS A 17 -8.87 3.78 3.58
N THR A 18 -10.12 3.92 3.16
CA THR A 18 -11.16 2.92 3.39
C THR A 18 -11.19 1.91 2.24
N ILE A 19 -11.30 0.63 2.58
CA ILE A 19 -11.19 -0.51 1.67
C ILE A 19 -12.41 -1.41 1.89
N GLY A 20 -13.11 -1.76 0.81
CA GLY A 20 -14.25 -2.67 0.87
C GLY A 20 -15.54 -2.07 0.33
N PRO A 21 -16.68 -2.78 0.51
CA PRO A 21 -16.88 -3.92 1.40
C PRO A 21 -16.30 -5.22 0.82
N THR A 22 -15.43 -5.88 1.57
CA THR A 22 -14.71 -7.10 1.13
C THR A 22 -14.93 -8.26 2.10
N SER A 23 -14.97 -9.48 1.58
CA SER A 23 -14.90 -10.72 2.36
C SER A 23 -13.49 -11.30 2.42
N LEU A 24 -12.53 -10.71 1.69
CA LEU A 24 -11.15 -11.14 1.68
C LEU A 24 -10.45 -10.70 2.97
N ALA A 25 -9.70 -11.63 3.58
CA ALA A 25 -8.90 -11.40 4.77
C ALA A 25 -7.60 -10.63 4.45
N PHE A 26 -7.72 -9.43 3.88
CA PHE A 26 -6.58 -8.52 3.79
C PHE A 26 -6.20 -8.07 5.19
N THR A 27 -4.89 -8.07 5.45
CA THR A 27 -4.33 -7.69 6.75
C THR A 27 -3.41 -6.48 6.64
N HIS A 28 -2.88 -6.21 5.45
CA HIS A 28 -1.92 -5.13 5.25
C HIS A 28 -2.25 -4.31 4.00
N TYR A 29 -2.04 -3.00 4.10
CA TYR A 29 -1.95 -2.09 2.98
C TYR A 29 -0.50 -1.72 2.74
N TRP A 30 -0.08 -1.61 1.49
CA TRP A 30 1.23 -1.10 1.13
C TRP A 30 1.08 0.05 0.16
N ARG A 31 2.00 1.03 0.26
CA ARG A 31 2.10 2.19 -0.63
C ARG A 31 3.55 2.41 -1.01
N ILE A 32 3.79 2.76 -2.28
CA ILE A 32 5.05 3.30 -2.78
C ILE A 32 4.77 4.71 -3.28
N VAL A 33 5.54 5.68 -2.82
CA VAL A 33 5.53 7.05 -3.34
C VAL A 33 6.88 7.31 -3.98
N ALA A 34 6.92 7.28 -5.30
CA ALA A 34 8.12 7.43 -6.09
C ALA A 34 8.27 8.86 -6.60
N GLN A 35 9.46 9.43 -6.46
CA GLN A 35 9.84 10.73 -7.01
C GLN A 35 10.66 10.52 -8.28
N LEU A 36 10.27 11.19 -9.36
CA LEU A 36 10.96 11.13 -10.65
C LEU A 36 11.88 12.34 -10.81
N GLY A 37 12.96 12.19 -11.57
CA GLY A 37 13.94 13.27 -11.80
C GLY A 37 13.37 14.52 -12.49
N ASN A 38 12.18 14.42 -13.09
CA ASN A 38 11.46 15.55 -13.69
C ASN A 38 10.53 16.28 -12.70
N GLY A 39 10.61 15.98 -11.40
CA GLY A 39 9.78 16.58 -10.35
C GLY A 39 8.36 16.02 -10.25
N LYS A 40 8.03 14.94 -10.99
CA LYS A 40 6.74 14.25 -10.86
C LYS A 40 6.77 13.20 -9.77
N THR A 41 5.61 12.92 -9.20
CA THR A 41 5.41 11.85 -8.22
C THR A 41 4.50 10.76 -8.80
N GLU A 42 4.92 9.50 -8.69
CA GLU A 42 4.08 8.33 -8.98
C GLU A 42 3.72 7.62 -7.67
N VAL A 43 2.44 7.27 -7.49
CA VAL A 43 1.98 6.57 -6.29
C VAL A 43 1.40 5.21 -6.67
N PHE A 44 1.95 4.16 -6.07
CA PHE A 44 1.47 2.78 -6.19
C PHE A 44 0.94 2.31 -4.85
N TRP A 45 -0.07 1.45 -4.87
CA TRP A 45 -0.62 0.89 -3.66
C TRP A 45 -1.31 -0.44 -3.90
N GLY A 46 -1.51 -1.19 -2.82
CA GLY A 46 -2.25 -2.44 -2.85
C GLY A 46 -2.54 -3.01 -1.46
N HIS A 47 -3.19 -4.17 -1.45
CA HIS A 47 -3.56 -4.89 -0.23
C HIS A 47 -2.91 -6.28 -0.25
N ALA A 48 -2.54 -6.81 0.91
CA ALA A 48 -1.96 -8.13 1.07
C ALA A 48 -2.63 -8.90 2.21
N LYS A 49 -2.56 -10.23 2.15
CA LYS A 49 -3.09 -11.11 3.21
C LYS A 49 -2.07 -11.37 4.32
N SER A 50 -0.82 -10.96 4.12
CA SER A 50 0.26 -11.10 5.10
C SER A 50 1.28 -9.96 4.98
N LEU A 51 1.99 -9.69 6.09
CA LEU A 51 3.11 -8.75 6.13
C LEU A 51 4.23 -9.17 5.14
N ALA A 52 4.49 -10.47 5.05
CA ALA A 52 5.52 -11.00 4.16
C ALA A 52 5.21 -10.70 2.68
N GLU A 53 3.96 -10.89 2.24
CA GLU A 53 3.54 -10.53 0.88
C GLU A 53 3.62 -9.02 0.62
N ALA A 54 3.22 -8.20 1.59
CA ALA A 54 3.36 -6.75 1.48
C ALA A 54 4.83 -6.34 1.33
N ARG A 55 5.71 -6.85 2.21
CA ARG A 55 7.15 -6.55 2.19
C ARG A 55 7.85 -6.98 0.90
N LYS A 56 7.42 -8.06 0.24
CA LYS A 56 7.95 -8.46 -1.07
C LYS A 56 7.79 -7.38 -2.15
N LYS A 57 6.86 -6.43 -1.97
CA LYS A 57 6.71 -5.27 -2.87
C LYS A 57 7.84 -4.26 -2.77
N HIS A 58 8.63 -4.27 -1.69
CA HIS A 58 9.83 -3.45 -1.58
C HIS A 58 10.87 -3.83 -2.64
N THR A 59 11.08 -5.13 -2.91
CA THR A 59 11.98 -5.57 -3.98
C THR A 59 11.47 -5.10 -5.34
N ALA A 60 10.17 -5.25 -5.61
CA ALA A 60 9.56 -4.75 -6.84
C ALA A 60 9.69 -3.22 -7.00
N ALA A 61 9.63 -2.47 -5.89
CA ALA A 61 9.86 -1.03 -5.89
C ALA A 61 11.30 -0.68 -6.29
N ARG A 62 12.29 -1.44 -5.80
CA ARG A 62 13.71 -1.23 -6.14
C ARG A 62 14.00 -1.50 -7.62
N ASP A 63 13.46 -2.60 -8.16
CA ASP A 63 13.55 -2.90 -9.59
C ASP A 63 12.87 -1.81 -10.43
N ALA A 64 11.68 -1.37 -10.03
CA ALA A 64 10.95 -0.29 -10.68
C ALA A 64 11.71 1.04 -10.62
N ALA A 65 12.37 1.36 -9.51
CA ALA A 65 13.17 2.58 -9.37
C ALA A 65 14.27 2.67 -10.44
N THR A 66 14.97 1.55 -10.65
CA THR A 66 16.02 1.45 -11.68
C THR A 66 15.44 1.59 -13.08
N GLN A 67 14.33 0.91 -13.37
CA GLN A 67 13.74 0.86 -14.72
C GLN A 67 13.00 2.14 -15.11
N ARG A 68 12.43 2.85 -14.14
CA ARG A 68 11.56 4.02 -14.36
C ARG A 68 12.26 5.35 -14.10
N GLY A 69 13.52 5.34 -13.70
CA GLY A 69 14.29 6.56 -13.40
C GLY A 69 13.77 7.31 -12.18
N TRP A 70 13.37 6.57 -11.13
CA TRP A 70 13.03 7.19 -9.86
C TRP A 70 14.31 7.68 -9.16
N ILE A 71 14.29 8.92 -8.69
CA ILE A 71 15.40 9.50 -7.92
C ILE A 71 15.31 9.14 -6.43
N ASP A 72 14.10 8.91 -5.95
CA ASP A 72 13.83 8.48 -4.58
C ASP A 72 12.47 7.78 -4.52
N TYR A 73 12.25 6.96 -3.50
CA TYR A 73 10.93 6.40 -3.22
C TYR A 73 10.73 6.09 -1.73
N ALA A 74 9.54 6.41 -1.22
CA ALA A 74 9.10 5.94 0.09
C ALA A 74 8.29 4.65 -0.08
N PHE A 75 8.56 3.65 0.76
CA PHE A 75 7.77 2.43 0.84
C PHE A 75 7.18 2.30 2.25
N GLU A 76 5.86 2.21 2.32
CA GLU A 76 5.12 2.06 3.56
C GLU A 76 4.27 0.80 3.53
N VAL A 77 4.18 0.15 4.69
CA VAL A 77 3.27 -0.95 4.94
C VAL A 77 2.60 -0.69 6.27
N VAL A 78 1.27 -0.75 6.29
CA VAL A 78 0.47 -0.56 7.50
C VAL A 78 -0.53 -1.69 7.65
N GLU A 79 -0.83 -2.05 8.89
CA GLU A 79 -1.88 -3.01 9.21
C GLU A 79 -3.26 -2.41 8.91
N LEU A 80 -4.18 -3.27 8.48
CA LEU A 80 -5.56 -2.91 8.22
C LEU A 80 -6.39 -3.10 9.48
N ALA A 81 -7.02 -2.02 9.94
CA ALA A 81 -8.04 -2.10 10.98
C ALA A 81 -9.42 -2.35 10.37
N ARG A 82 -10.32 -3.02 11.08
CA ARG A 82 -11.74 -3.00 10.68
C ARG A 82 -12.29 -1.61 10.92
N THR A 83 -12.99 -1.07 9.92
CA THR A 83 -13.71 0.19 10.11
C THR A 83 -14.82 -0.05 11.13
N PRO A 84 -14.86 0.68 12.25
CA PRO A 84 -16.01 0.62 13.15
C PRO A 84 -17.25 1.08 12.38
N GLY A 85 -18.28 0.24 12.41
CA GLY A 85 -19.59 0.53 11.82
C GLY A 85 -20.58 0.98 12.88
#